data_AF-A0A6B3I6G1-F1
#
_entry.id   AF-A0A6B3I6G1-F1
#
_cell.length_a   1.000
_cell.length_b   1.000
_cell.length_c   1.000
_cell.angle_alpha   90.00
_cell.angle_beta   90.00
_cell.angle_gamma   90.00
#
_symmetry.space_group_name_H-M   'P 1'
#
loop_
_entity.id
_entity.type
_entity.pdbx_description
1 polymer ?
#
loop_
_entity_poly.entity_id
_entity_poly.type
_entity_poly.pdbx_seq_one_letter_code
_entity_poly.pdbx_strand_id
1 'polypeptide(L)' 'MKAVQYRSVGEAPEVVTVPDPEPGPGQVLLKVTAAGVCHSDIAVM' A
#
# COMPACT_ATOMS: atom_id res chain seq x y z
N MET A 1 -1.72 -7.10 -7.88
CA MET A 1 -0.82 -5.94 -7.98
C MET A 1 0.40 -6.05 -7.07
N LYS A 2 1.52 -5.38 -7.44
CA LYS A 2 2.66 -5.17 -6.52
C LYS A 2 2.33 -4.06 -5.51
N ALA A 3 2.73 -4.23 -4.26
CA ALA A 3 2.50 -3.29 -3.18
C ALA A 3 3.67 -3.25 -2.19
N VAL A 4 3.80 -2.15 -1.46
CA VAL A 4 4.64 -2.04 -0.26
C VAL A 4 3.75 -2.33 0.95
N GLN A 5 4.10 -3.33 1.76
CA GLN A 5 3.28 -3.77 2.89
C GLN A 5 4.11 -3.81 4.18
N TYR A 6 3.59 -3.18 5.24
CA TYR A 6 4.04 -3.39 6.61
C TYR A 6 3.42 -4.68 7.15
N ARG A 7 4.23 -5.69 7.44
CA ARG A 7 3.75 -6.97 8.01
C ARG A 7 3.74 -6.96 9.54
N SER A 8 4.56 -6.12 10.16
CA SER A 8 4.69 -5.99 11.62
C SER A 8 5.10 -4.56 11.95
N VAL A 9 4.59 -4.03 13.06
CA VAL A 9 5.02 -2.73 13.59
C VAL A 9 6.46 -2.87 14.09
N GLY A 10 7.32 -1.87 13.88
CA GLY A 10 8.74 -1.99 14.24
C GLY A 10 9.65 -2.39 13.08
N GLU A 11 9.10 -2.97 12.02
CA GLU A 11 9.85 -3.66 10.98
C GLU A 11 9.81 -2.91 9.65
N ALA A 12 10.87 -3.08 8.86
CA ALA A 12 10.92 -2.52 7.52
C ALA A 12 9.80 -3.12 6.64
N PRO A 13 9.17 -2.31 5.75
CA PRO A 13 8.14 -2.82 4.86
C PRO A 13 8.73 -3.70 3.75
N GLU A 14 7.90 -4.60 3.23
CA GLU A 14 8.27 -5.51 2.15
C GLU A 14 7.55 -5.17 0.84
N VAL A 15 8.22 -5.40 -0.28
CA VAL A 15 7.57 -5.38 -1.60
C VAL A 15 6.97 -6.76 -1.85
N VAL A 16 5.64 -6.82 -1.95
CA VAL A 16 4.87 -8.05 -2.10
C VAL A 16 3.94 -7.99 -3.31
N THR A 17 3.44 -9.16 -3.71
CA THR A 17 2.33 -9.26 -4.68
C THR A 17 1.06 -9.61 -3.92
N VAL A 18 0.01 -8.81 -4.11
CA VAL A 18 -1.33 -9.04 -3.55
C VAL A 18 -2.35 -9.17 -4.70
N PRO A 19 -3.54 -9.74 -4.46
CA PRO A 19 -4.62 -9.75 -5.45
C PRO A 19 -4.97 -8.33 -5.92
N ASP A 20 -5.46 -8.20 -7.15
CA ASP A 20 -6.01 -6.91 -7.61
C ASP A 20 -7.35 -6.66 -6.91
N PRO A 21 -7.59 -5.44 -6.40
CA PRO A 21 -8.82 -5.13 -5.67
C PRO A 21 -10.01 -4.95 -6.63
N GLU A 22 -11.20 -5.30 -6.16
CA GLU A 22 -12.47 -5.05 -6.85
C GLU A 22 -13.20 -3.85 -6.21
N PRO A 23 -13.61 -2.82 -6.98
CA PRO A 23 -14.31 -1.67 -6.42
C PRO A 23 -15.77 -1.99 -6.08
N GLY A 24 -16.23 -1.57 -4.90
CA GLY A 24 -17.64 -1.61 -4.52
C GLY A 24 -18.46 -0.40 -5.02
N PRO A 25 -19.76 -0.32 -4.70
CA PRO A 25 -20.61 0.80 -5.09
C PRO A 25 -20.05 2.16 -4.64
N GLY A 26 -19.86 3.08 -5.59
CA GLY A 26 -19.34 4.43 -5.33
C GLY A 26 -17.80 4.53 -5.20
N GLN A 27 -17.06 3.43 -5.34
CA GLN A 27 -15.60 3.43 -5.31
C GLN A 27 -15.00 3.49 -6.73
N VAL A 28 -13.74 3.94 -6.82
CA VAL A 28 -12.96 3.91 -8.07
C VAL A 28 -11.69 3.09 -7.87
N LEU A 29 -11.35 2.31 -8.88
CA LEU A 29 -10.07 1.60 -8.94
C LEU A 29 -9.07 2.44 -9.74
N LEU A 30 -7.97 2.83 -9.09
CA LEU A 30 -6.92 3.64 -9.71
C LEU A 30 -5.68 2.80 -10.03
N LYS A 31 -5.12 3.01 -11.22
CA LYS A 31 -3.77 2.56 -11.54
C LYS A 31 -2.76 3.59 -11.03
N VAL A 32 -2.15 3.30 -9.88
CA VAL A 32 -1.14 4.18 -9.28
C VAL A 32 0.15 4.15 -10.12
N THR A 33 0.60 5.31 -10.60
CA THR A 33 1.86 5.46 -11.36
C THR A 33 3.02 5.88 -10.47
N ALA A 34 2.76 6.64 -9.41
CA ALA A 34 3.71 7.07 -8.40
C ALA A 34 3.00 7.31 -7.05
N ALA A 35 3.72 7.10 -5.95
CA ALA A 35 3.29 7.42 -4.60
C ALA A 35 4.48 8.02 -3.83
N GLY A 36 4.26 9.15 -3.15
CA GLY A 36 5.26 9.75 -2.27
C GLY A 36 5.24 9.10 -0.89
N VAL A 37 6.35 9.21 -0.15
CA VAL A 37 6.45 8.78 1.24
C VAL A 37 6.48 10.02 2.14
N CYS A 38 5.62 10.02 3.15
CA CYS A 38 5.51 11.06 4.15
C CYS A 38 6.14 10.62 5.48
N HIS A 39 6.48 11.56 6.35
CA HIS A 39 6.94 11.26 7.71
C HIS A 39 5.92 10.47 8.52
N SER A 40 4.62 10.64 8.26
CA SER A 40 3.57 9.86 8.93
C SER A 40 3.62 8.37 8.60
N ASP A 41 4.16 7.98 7.44
CA ASP A 41 4.26 6.57 7.05
C ASP A 41 5.30 5.84 7.90
N ILE A 42 6.30 6.57 8.42
CA ILE A 42 7.33 6.05 9.33
C ILE A 42 6.73 5.72 10.70
N ALA A 43 5.61 6.31 11.10
CA ALA A 43 5.01 6.03 12.41
C ALA A 43 4.52 4.57 12.58
N VAL A 44 4.48 3.80 11.49
CA VAL A 44 4.12 2.38 11.47
C VAL A 44 5.36 1.46 11.56
N MET A 45 6.54 1.98 11.18
CA MET A 45 7.84 1.39 11.53
C MET A 45 8.17 1.70 12.98
#